data_AF-A0A518HB86-F1
#
_entry.id   AF-A0A518HB86-F1
#
_cell.length_a   1.000
_cell.length_b   1.000
_cell.length_c   1.000
_cell.angle_alpha   90.00
_cell.angle_beta   90.00
_cell.angle_gamma   90.00
#
_symmetry.space_group_name_H-M   'P 1'
#
loop_
_entity.id
_entity.type
_entity.pdbx_description
1 polymer ?
#
loop_
_entity_poly.entity_id
_entity_poly.type
_entity_poly.pdbx_seq_one_letter_code
_entity_poly.pdbx_strand_id
1 'polypeptide(L)'
;MRGPATWTISTALLLVAGAGGWWAWSSVARPGADPADGARAAYEGGDFERAAGLARERLRADRGDRRAALLLARSYARLGDADSARRVYGRVDRAAMEAEDLYLLGEILRREGRPDEARAAFELALADDPSHAEATAALMGRDFEQGRFERVLGGADRLDGRPGWEAFSAAMRGRAELALLDPRGAARSLDRALRLDPTPGRAPIPPDEIRKDLARAHLGLGRGDLAGPVLKAVDPPDAESLWLAGRAGLQRGEIDAAISSRTRARSLGVPEDPMRVEPAPYVGSDRCVDCHPAIVRDQQSSSHARTFHPDPEPGVLPLPDGPVPDPIDPEIVHRIRAEGGAIVFETEAEGDRSWARVLHVLGSGTRGMTPVGVDEQGRVVELRLSHYGEGVGWGRTTGHPEVPETPGAWLGLPLSAREQRACLDCHTTNFREAGARAGPTLADGAIGCERCHGPAGNHLMAVDRGFPDPAIARPRLATAGQVVGLCGDCHRPPSDAPLPESSHPSAVRFQAATFVRSPCFARAPASAKFDCVSCHDPHRDAEHEPRHYEEVCLSCHPGPAVAATGPPSEATRSAPCPINPSRGCIDCHMPRRPSVMEHTEFTDHHIRAQPD
;
A
#
# COMPACT_ATOMS: atom_id res chain seq x y z
N MET A 1 -7.49 44.77 71.19
CA MET A 1 -6.71 45.78 71.94
C MET A 1 -5.26 45.30 72.02
N ARG A 2 -4.32 46.15 71.61
CA ARG A 2 -2.87 46.17 71.92
C ARG A 2 -2.02 44.94 71.53
N GLY A 3 -1.04 45.18 70.63
CA GLY A 3 0.16 44.32 70.44
C GLY A 3 1.14 44.48 71.62
N PRO A 4 2.48 44.50 71.43
CA PRO A 4 3.33 44.15 70.28
C PRO A 4 4.56 43.27 70.68
N ALA A 5 5.53 43.09 69.75
CA ALA A 5 7.00 43.17 69.92
C ALA A 5 7.71 42.38 71.07
N THR A 6 8.92 41.80 71.00
CA THR A 6 10.11 41.90 70.14
C THR A 6 11.14 40.88 70.71
N TRP A 7 11.97 40.28 69.83
CA TRP A 7 13.41 39.96 69.94
C TRP A 7 14.06 39.60 71.29
N THR A 8 14.81 38.48 71.34
CA THR A 8 16.29 38.45 71.50
C THR A 8 16.86 37.03 71.42
N ILE A 9 18.07 36.95 70.85
CA ILE A 9 18.93 35.79 70.58
C ILE A 9 19.78 35.47 71.83
N SER A 10 20.06 34.18 72.12
CA SER A 10 21.38 33.67 72.57
C SER A 10 21.41 32.16 72.85
N THR A 11 22.20 31.42 72.05
CA THR A 11 23.24 30.40 72.41
C THR A 11 23.15 29.70 73.79
N ALA A 12 23.31 28.38 73.97
CA ALA A 12 24.17 27.42 73.28
C ALA A 12 23.85 25.93 73.61
N LEU A 13 24.36 25.02 72.76
CA LEU A 13 24.83 23.65 73.06
C LEU A 13 23.79 22.57 73.43
N LEU A 14 23.39 21.79 72.42
CA LEU A 14 23.23 20.33 72.53
C LEU A 14 23.59 19.63 71.20
N LEU A 15 24.67 18.85 71.32
CA LEU A 15 25.28 17.80 70.49
C LEU A 15 24.49 17.19 69.30
N VAL A 16 25.02 17.44 68.10
CA VAL A 16 25.54 16.51 67.07
C VAL A 16 24.91 15.11 66.89
N ALA A 17 24.57 14.83 65.62
CA ALA A 17 24.39 13.56 64.90
C ALA A 17 23.02 12.86 64.94
N GLY A 18 22.20 13.15 63.92
CA GLY A 18 21.03 12.35 63.56
C GLY A 18 20.49 12.72 62.19
N ALA A 19 21.03 12.10 61.12
CA ALA A 19 20.38 11.86 59.82
C ALA A 19 21.42 11.35 58.80
N GLY A 20 21.93 10.15 59.02
CA GLY A 20 22.84 9.47 58.11
C GLY A 20 22.85 7.99 58.44
N GLY A 21 21.85 7.25 57.97
CA GLY A 21 21.73 5.82 58.28
C GLY A 21 20.32 5.25 58.18
N TRP A 22 19.59 5.55 57.09
CA TRP A 22 18.35 4.84 56.74
C TRP A 22 18.30 4.54 55.23
N TRP A 23 19.45 4.21 54.65
CA TRP A 23 19.61 3.73 53.26
C TRP A 23 20.74 2.69 53.20
N ALA A 24 20.67 1.70 54.07
CA ALA A 24 21.41 0.44 53.97
C ALA A 24 20.82 -0.49 55.02
N TRP A 25 19.75 -1.20 54.67
CA TRP A 25 19.38 -2.52 55.21
C TRP A 25 17.99 -2.91 54.67
N SER A 26 17.96 -3.35 53.42
CA SER A 26 16.98 -4.32 52.93
C SER A 26 17.56 -5.22 51.84
N SER A 27 18.86 -5.52 51.94
CA SER A 27 19.55 -6.55 51.17
C SER A 27 20.00 -7.67 52.11
N VAL A 28 19.04 -8.25 52.84
CA VAL A 28 19.22 -9.57 53.44
C VAL A 28 18.50 -10.54 52.51
N ALA A 29 19.27 -11.28 51.72
CA ALA A 29 18.77 -12.40 50.96
C ALA A 29 18.04 -13.35 51.93
N ARG A 30 16.76 -13.63 51.66
CA ARG A 30 16.06 -14.70 52.36
C ARG A 30 16.79 -16.01 52.08
N PRO A 31 17.30 -16.74 53.10
CA PRO A 31 17.86 -18.06 52.89
C PRO A 31 16.73 -18.98 52.37
N GLY A 32 16.86 -19.48 51.14
CA GLY A 32 15.87 -20.38 50.52
C GLY A 32 15.05 -19.81 49.37
N ALA A 33 15.33 -18.59 48.87
CA ALA A 33 14.74 -18.14 47.60
C ALA A 33 15.40 -18.87 46.41
N ASP A 34 14.58 -19.48 45.54
CA ASP A 34 15.06 -20.17 44.33
C ASP A 34 15.77 -19.14 43.42
N PRO A 35 17.03 -19.40 42.99
CA PRO A 35 17.71 -18.56 42.00
C PRO A 35 16.87 -18.28 40.74
N ALA A 36 15.94 -19.18 40.36
CA ALA A 36 15.01 -18.98 39.26
C ALA A 36 13.99 -17.84 39.54
N ASP A 37 13.48 -17.74 40.77
CA ASP A 37 12.58 -16.65 41.18
C ASP A 37 13.33 -15.31 41.24
N GLY A 38 14.57 -15.35 41.74
CA GLY A 38 15.46 -14.18 41.75
C GLY A 38 15.80 -13.69 40.33
N ALA A 39 16.04 -14.63 39.41
CA ALA A 39 16.29 -14.30 38.00
C ALA A 39 15.04 -13.67 37.36
N ARG A 40 13.85 -14.23 37.61
CA ARG A 40 12.59 -13.70 37.07
C ARG A 40 12.32 -12.28 37.59
N ALA A 41 12.47 -12.06 38.89
CA ALA A 41 12.30 -10.74 39.48
C ALA A 41 13.31 -9.71 38.93
N ALA A 42 14.57 -10.13 38.69
CA ALA A 42 15.56 -9.28 38.05
C ALA A 42 15.17 -8.93 36.60
N TYR A 43 14.64 -9.90 35.85
CA TYR A 43 14.18 -9.70 34.49
C TYR A 43 12.98 -8.75 34.41
N GLU A 44 11.96 -8.97 35.24
CA GLU A 44 10.78 -8.10 35.35
C GLU A 44 11.15 -6.69 35.82
N GLY A 45 12.20 -6.56 36.63
CA GLY A 45 12.77 -5.27 37.03
C GLY A 45 13.65 -4.59 35.99
N GLY A 46 13.87 -5.20 34.82
CA GLY A 46 14.71 -4.66 33.73
C GLY A 46 16.23 -4.85 33.92
N ASP A 47 16.67 -5.52 34.97
CA ASP A 47 18.09 -5.83 35.21
C ASP A 47 18.46 -7.14 34.49
N PHE A 48 18.58 -7.03 33.16
CA PHE A 48 18.82 -8.18 32.28
C PHE A 48 20.20 -8.83 32.51
N GLU A 49 21.21 -8.06 32.93
CA GLU A 49 22.53 -8.61 33.26
C GLU A 49 22.46 -9.51 34.50
N ARG A 50 21.80 -9.04 35.56
CA ARG A 50 21.58 -9.83 36.77
C ARG A 50 20.70 -11.04 36.49
N ALA A 51 19.63 -10.86 35.71
CA ALA A 51 18.76 -11.97 35.30
C ALA A 51 19.54 -13.06 34.56
N ALA A 52 20.39 -12.69 33.60
CA ALA A 52 21.27 -13.62 32.89
C ALA A 52 22.29 -14.29 33.83
N GLY A 53 22.81 -13.58 34.83
CA GLY A 53 23.68 -14.14 35.87
C GLY A 53 22.99 -15.25 36.67
N LEU A 54 21.84 -14.94 37.27
CA LEU A 54 21.08 -15.86 38.11
C LEU A 54 20.54 -17.06 37.33
N ALA A 55 20.07 -16.84 36.10
CA ALA A 55 19.62 -17.93 35.22
C ALA A 55 20.77 -18.90 34.87
N ARG A 56 22.00 -18.40 34.63
CA ARG A 56 23.18 -19.25 34.42
C ARG A 56 23.53 -20.06 35.67
N GLU A 57 23.43 -19.46 36.86
CA GLU A 57 23.68 -20.17 38.12
C GLU A 57 22.70 -21.33 38.33
N ARG A 58 21.41 -21.09 38.04
CA ARG A 58 20.40 -22.15 38.09
C ARG A 58 20.70 -23.29 37.10
N LEU A 59 21.09 -22.95 35.86
CA LEU A 59 21.46 -23.94 34.85
C LEU A 59 22.75 -24.73 35.17
N ARG A 60 23.63 -24.20 36.04
CA ARG A 60 24.78 -24.97 36.56
C ARG A 60 24.34 -26.03 37.54
N ALA A 61 23.33 -25.74 38.38
CA ALA A 61 22.76 -26.68 39.33
C ALA A 61 21.85 -27.71 38.66
N ASP A 62 21.08 -27.28 37.65
CA ASP A 62 20.15 -28.11 36.90
C ASP A 62 20.18 -27.73 35.41
N ARG A 63 20.93 -28.50 34.62
CA ARG A 63 21.09 -28.25 33.17
C ARG A 63 19.79 -28.45 32.38
N GLY A 64 18.80 -29.13 32.95
CA GLY A 64 17.50 -29.39 32.32
C GLY A 64 16.44 -28.34 32.65
N ASP A 65 16.76 -27.34 33.47
CA ASP A 65 15.79 -26.32 33.87
C ASP A 65 15.42 -25.42 32.68
N ARG A 66 14.30 -25.77 32.05
CA ARG A 66 13.76 -25.08 30.89
C ARG A 66 13.40 -23.62 31.17
N ARG A 67 12.90 -23.32 32.38
CA ARG A 67 12.51 -21.94 32.74
C ARG A 67 13.74 -21.06 32.85
N ALA A 68 14.80 -21.57 33.48
CA ALA A 68 16.08 -20.87 33.55
C ALA A 68 16.72 -20.70 32.16
N ALA A 69 16.59 -21.69 31.27
CA ALA A 69 17.06 -21.59 29.89
C ALA A 69 16.34 -20.47 29.11
N LEU A 70 15.00 -20.44 29.14
CA LEU A 70 14.22 -19.40 28.46
C LEU A 70 14.54 -18.02 29.02
N LEU A 71 14.61 -17.88 30.35
CA LEU A 71 14.94 -16.61 30.98
C LEU A 71 16.35 -16.11 30.65
N LEU A 72 17.32 -17.02 30.53
CA LEU A 72 18.66 -16.69 30.05
C LEU A 72 18.63 -16.19 28.60
N ALA A 73 17.88 -16.88 27.72
CA ALA A 73 17.73 -16.49 26.32
C ALA A 73 17.09 -15.11 26.19
N ARG A 74 16.00 -14.86 26.93
CA ARG A 74 15.32 -13.57 27.00
C ARG A 74 16.27 -12.45 27.41
N SER A 75 17.05 -12.69 28.47
CA SER A 75 18.00 -11.73 29.01
C SER A 75 19.08 -11.38 27.98
N TYR A 76 19.66 -12.37 27.29
CA TYR A 76 20.61 -12.12 26.22
C TYR A 76 20.00 -11.34 25.06
N ALA A 77 18.77 -11.67 24.65
CA ALA A 77 18.10 -10.96 23.56
C ALA A 77 17.84 -9.48 23.92
N ARG A 78 17.38 -9.20 25.15
CA ARG A 78 17.16 -7.84 25.67
C ARG A 78 18.47 -7.05 25.83
N LEU A 79 19.59 -7.72 26.10
CA LEU A 79 20.94 -7.12 26.11
C LEU A 79 21.53 -6.91 24.70
N GLY A 80 20.85 -7.37 23.65
CA GLY A 80 21.34 -7.30 22.28
C GLY A 80 22.35 -8.39 21.89
N ASP A 81 22.62 -9.37 22.75
CA ASP A 81 23.44 -10.55 22.46
C ASP A 81 22.60 -11.61 21.72
N ALA A 82 22.29 -11.31 20.46
CA ALA A 82 21.45 -12.15 19.60
C ALA A 82 22.04 -13.56 19.41
N ASP A 83 23.36 -13.68 19.33
CA ASP A 83 24.04 -14.96 19.13
C ASP A 83 23.90 -15.88 20.33
N SER A 84 24.08 -15.37 21.55
CA SER A 84 23.87 -16.16 22.76
C SER A 84 22.40 -16.51 22.95
N ALA A 85 21.49 -15.57 22.70
CA ALA A 85 20.05 -15.82 22.78
C ALA A 85 19.63 -16.95 21.81
N ARG A 86 20.04 -16.87 20.54
CA ARG A 86 19.73 -17.88 19.51
C ARG A 86 20.27 -19.26 19.87
N ARG A 87 21.49 -19.36 20.39
CA ARG A 87 22.06 -20.64 20.85
C ARG A 87 21.24 -21.29 21.95
N VAL A 88 20.69 -20.49 22.86
CA VAL A 88 19.86 -21.00 23.96
C VAL A 88 18.47 -21.36 23.44
N TYR A 89 17.82 -20.49 22.65
CA TYR A 89 16.53 -20.78 22.03
C TYR A 89 16.55 -22.03 21.14
N GLY A 90 17.63 -22.27 20.39
CA GLY A 90 17.76 -23.47 19.55
C GLY A 90 17.86 -24.80 20.30
N ARG A 91 17.99 -24.76 21.64
CA ARG A 91 18.00 -25.95 22.51
C ARG A 91 16.70 -26.15 23.28
N VAL A 92 15.76 -25.21 23.16
CA VAL A 92 14.45 -25.27 23.80
C VAL A 92 13.41 -25.60 22.73
N ASP A 93 12.50 -26.53 23.05
CA ASP A 93 11.38 -26.84 22.18
C ASP A 93 10.49 -25.60 21.97
N ARG A 94 10.11 -25.32 20.72
CA ARG A 94 9.23 -24.20 20.38
C ARG A 94 7.87 -24.30 21.07
N ALA A 95 7.35 -25.51 21.28
CA ALA A 95 6.09 -25.71 22.00
C ALA A 95 6.14 -25.30 23.48
N ALA A 96 7.34 -25.03 24.00
CA ALA A 96 7.56 -24.60 25.37
C ALA A 96 7.84 -23.09 25.52
N MET A 97 7.95 -22.37 24.40
CA MET A 97 8.21 -20.93 24.39
C MET A 97 6.93 -20.16 24.69
N GLU A 98 7.03 -19.12 25.52
CA GLU A 98 5.93 -18.17 25.76
C GLU A 98 5.99 -17.05 24.71
N ALA A 99 4.93 -16.25 24.60
CA ALA A 99 4.83 -15.16 23.64
C ALA A 99 6.06 -14.21 23.62
N GLU A 100 6.63 -13.89 24.79
CA GLU A 100 7.84 -13.07 24.92
C GLU A 100 9.07 -13.74 24.26
N ASP A 101 9.21 -15.06 24.37
CA ASP A 101 10.30 -15.80 23.72
C ASP A 101 10.16 -15.80 22.21
N LEU A 102 8.93 -16.04 21.74
CA LEU A 102 8.59 -16.07 20.33
C LEU A 102 8.79 -14.69 19.69
N TYR A 103 8.41 -13.63 20.40
CA TYR A 103 8.68 -12.25 19.99
C TYR A 103 10.19 -11.98 19.88
N LEU A 104 10.97 -12.29 20.92
CA LEU A 104 12.42 -12.03 20.92
C LEU A 104 13.15 -12.85 19.86
N LEU A 105 12.75 -14.11 19.64
CA LEU A 105 13.25 -14.92 18.54
C LEU A 105 12.91 -14.28 17.18
N GLY A 106 11.68 -13.80 17.01
CA GLY A 106 11.26 -13.07 15.81
C GLY A 106 12.13 -11.84 15.52
N GLU A 107 12.44 -11.04 16.55
CA GLU A 107 13.34 -9.88 16.41
C GLU A 107 14.76 -10.26 16.00
N ILE A 108 15.29 -11.37 16.53
CA ILE A 108 16.60 -11.89 16.12
C ILE A 108 16.56 -12.30 14.64
N LEU A 109 15.57 -13.10 14.24
CA LEU A 109 15.39 -13.55 12.85
C LEU A 109 15.25 -12.38 11.87
N ARG A 110 14.54 -11.32 12.28
CA ARG A 110 14.36 -10.10 11.48
C ARG A 110 15.70 -9.42 11.21
N ARG A 111 16.56 -9.29 12.24
CA ARG A 111 17.90 -8.67 12.12
C ARG A 111 18.86 -9.51 11.27
N GLU A 112 18.66 -10.83 11.24
CA GLU A 112 19.40 -11.75 10.37
C GLU A 112 18.93 -11.73 8.90
N GLY A 113 17.92 -10.93 8.55
CA GLY A 113 17.39 -10.88 7.19
C GLY A 113 16.47 -12.06 6.84
N ARG A 114 15.82 -12.67 7.83
CA ARG A 114 14.86 -13.79 7.68
C ARG A 114 13.43 -13.33 7.99
N PRO A 115 12.84 -12.43 7.18
CA PRO A 115 11.59 -11.74 7.51
C PRO A 115 10.38 -12.65 7.61
N ASP A 116 10.29 -13.70 6.77
CA ASP A 116 9.14 -14.63 6.79
C ASP A 116 9.12 -15.48 8.05
N GLU A 117 10.28 -15.96 8.48
CA GLU A 117 10.42 -16.71 9.74
C GLU A 117 10.20 -15.81 10.95
N ALA A 118 10.67 -14.56 10.89
CA ALA A 118 10.40 -13.56 11.92
C ALA A 118 8.89 -13.32 12.07
N ARG A 119 8.18 -13.16 10.94
CA ARG A 119 6.73 -13.01 10.91
C ARG A 119 6.02 -14.21 11.53
N ALA A 120 6.40 -15.42 11.14
CA ALA A 120 5.82 -16.64 11.70
C ALA A 120 6.03 -16.70 13.23
N ALA A 121 7.19 -16.28 13.73
CA ALA A 121 7.44 -16.21 15.18
C ALA A 121 6.55 -15.17 15.88
N PHE A 122 6.34 -13.99 15.29
CA PHE A 122 5.42 -12.99 15.85
C PHE A 122 3.95 -13.44 15.83
N GLU A 123 3.53 -14.14 14.77
CA GLU A 123 2.18 -14.70 14.69
C GLU A 123 1.95 -15.80 15.74
N LEU A 124 2.94 -16.66 15.98
CA LEU A 124 2.90 -17.61 17.08
C LEU A 124 2.85 -16.91 18.45
N ALA A 125 3.59 -15.82 18.63
CA ALA A 125 3.53 -15.03 19.86
C ALA A 125 2.12 -14.50 20.13
N LEU A 126 1.43 -14.00 19.09
CA LEU A 126 0.04 -13.53 19.21
C LEU A 126 -0.99 -14.65 19.33
N ALA A 127 -0.66 -15.87 18.89
CA ALA A 127 -1.51 -17.04 19.12
C ALA A 127 -1.45 -17.50 20.59
N ASP A 128 -0.28 -17.39 21.23
CA ASP A 128 -0.08 -17.68 22.66
C ASP A 128 -0.66 -16.56 23.55
N ASP A 129 -0.33 -15.30 23.26
CA ASP A 129 -0.88 -14.12 23.92
C ASP A 129 -1.38 -13.09 22.89
N PRO A 130 -2.68 -13.07 22.59
CA PRO A 130 -3.28 -12.06 21.71
C PRO A 130 -3.10 -10.62 22.21
N SER A 131 -2.74 -10.46 23.50
CA SER A 131 -2.41 -9.20 24.13
C SER A 131 -0.92 -8.90 24.17
N HIS A 132 -0.07 -9.60 23.44
CA HIS A 132 1.35 -9.25 23.37
C HIS A 132 1.56 -7.98 22.53
N ALA A 133 1.97 -6.89 23.18
CA ALA A 133 2.00 -5.58 22.55
C ALA A 133 3.18 -5.40 21.57
N GLU A 134 4.38 -5.85 21.95
CA GLU A 134 5.58 -5.75 21.10
C GLU A 134 5.45 -6.60 19.84
N ALA A 135 4.90 -7.82 19.93
CA ALA A 135 4.62 -8.66 18.77
C ALA A 135 3.60 -8.00 17.83
N THR A 136 2.55 -7.36 18.38
CA THR A 136 1.59 -6.58 17.58
C THR A 136 2.30 -5.43 16.85
N ALA A 137 3.13 -4.66 17.55
CA ALA A 137 3.85 -3.53 16.96
C ALA A 137 4.87 -3.95 15.88
N ALA A 138 5.59 -5.06 16.10
CA ALA A 138 6.53 -5.63 15.13
C ALA A 138 5.81 -6.03 13.83
N LEU A 139 4.65 -6.69 13.95
CA LEU A 139 3.81 -7.03 12.80
C LEU A 139 3.27 -5.79 12.10
N MET A 140 2.82 -4.76 12.83
CA MET A 140 2.35 -3.50 12.22
C MET A 140 3.42 -2.85 11.35
N GLY A 141 4.68 -2.82 11.80
CA GLY A 141 5.79 -2.28 11.00
C GLY A 141 5.99 -3.06 9.69
N ARG A 142 5.96 -4.39 9.76
CA ARG A 142 6.08 -5.27 8.57
C ARG A 142 4.88 -5.15 7.64
N ASP A 143 3.67 -5.13 8.20
CA ASP A 143 2.43 -4.96 7.44
C ASP A 143 2.41 -3.61 6.72
N PHE A 144 2.93 -2.55 7.35
CA PHE A 144 3.07 -1.24 6.72
C PHE A 144 4.06 -1.27 5.55
N GLU A 145 5.25 -1.85 5.74
CA GLU A 145 6.26 -2.02 4.67
C GLU A 145 5.71 -2.83 3.48
N GLN A 146 4.80 -3.77 3.74
CA GLN A 146 4.19 -4.64 2.73
C GLN A 146 2.83 -4.12 2.20
N GLY A 147 2.44 -2.88 2.54
CA GLY A 147 1.20 -2.26 2.05
C GLY A 147 -0.09 -2.89 2.59
N ARG A 148 -0.03 -3.70 3.65
CA ARG A 148 -1.18 -4.34 4.31
C ARG A 148 -1.78 -3.43 5.39
N PHE A 149 -2.21 -2.25 4.96
CA PHE A 149 -2.65 -1.18 5.86
C PHE A 149 -3.84 -1.53 6.75
N GLU A 150 -4.76 -2.40 6.32
CA GLU A 150 -5.87 -2.85 7.17
C GLU A 150 -5.41 -3.66 8.38
N ARG A 151 -4.33 -4.46 8.22
CA ARG A 151 -3.72 -5.18 9.34
C ARG A 151 -3.03 -4.21 10.30
N VAL A 152 -2.45 -3.12 9.78
CA VAL A 152 -1.91 -2.02 10.59
C VAL A 152 -3.02 -1.36 11.41
N LEU A 153 -4.17 -1.07 10.80
CA LEU A 153 -5.33 -0.50 11.53
C LEU A 153 -5.83 -1.43 12.62
N GLY A 154 -5.99 -2.73 12.34
CA GLY A 154 -6.38 -3.72 13.35
C GLY A 154 -5.35 -3.92 14.46
N GLY A 155 -4.05 -3.79 14.15
CA GLY A 155 -2.98 -3.75 15.16
C GLY A 155 -3.06 -2.48 16.02
N ALA A 156 -3.34 -1.33 15.41
CA ALA A 156 -3.54 -0.08 16.12
C ALA A 156 -4.76 -0.15 17.05
N ASP A 157 -5.87 -0.79 16.64
CA ASP A 157 -7.04 -1.05 17.49
C ASP A 157 -6.65 -1.89 18.72
N ARG A 158 -5.84 -2.95 18.54
CA ARG A 158 -5.39 -3.80 19.66
C ARG A 158 -4.49 -3.06 20.66
N LEU A 159 -3.68 -2.11 20.18
CA LEU A 159 -2.77 -1.33 21.01
C LEU A 159 -3.41 -0.07 21.60
N ASP A 160 -4.61 0.31 21.17
CA ASP A 160 -5.25 1.53 21.65
C ASP A 160 -5.58 1.44 23.14
N GLY A 161 -5.30 2.52 23.87
CA GLY A 161 -5.51 2.60 25.33
C GLY A 161 -4.53 1.78 26.18
N ARG A 162 -3.51 1.14 25.58
CA ARG A 162 -2.48 0.43 26.33
C ARG A 162 -1.35 1.36 26.77
N PRO A 163 -1.04 1.43 28.09
CA PRO A 163 0.01 2.30 28.61
C PRO A 163 1.34 2.17 27.87
N GLY A 164 1.80 3.29 27.32
CA GLY A 164 3.07 3.45 26.61
C GLY A 164 3.03 3.05 25.13
N TRP A 165 1.88 2.62 24.60
CA TRP A 165 1.71 2.27 23.18
C TRP A 165 0.81 3.25 22.42
N GLU A 166 0.17 4.18 23.13
CA GLU A 166 -0.84 5.07 22.56
C GLU A 166 -0.26 5.96 21.46
N ALA A 167 0.93 6.54 21.69
CA ALA A 167 1.61 7.39 20.72
C ALA A 167 1.99 6.60 19.45
N PHE A 168 2.57 5.41 19.60
CA PHE A 168 2.95 4.54 18.48
C PHE A 168 1.73 4.06 17.69
N SER A 169 0.69 3.60 18.38
CA SER A 169 -0.56 3.16 17.76
C SER A 169 -1.21 4.29 16.94
N ALA A 170 -1.32 5.49 17.52
CA ALA A 170 -1.88 6.65 16.84
C ALA A 170 -1.05 7.07 15.62
N ALA A 171 0.29 7.03 15.73
CA ALA A 171 1.18 7.34 14.61
C ALA A 171 1.04 6.33 13.47
N MET A 172 1.11 5.02 13.76
CA MET A 172 0.96 3.97 12.75
C MET A 172 -0.40 3.99 12.09
N ARG A 173 -1.49 4.22 12.86
CA ARG A 173 -2.83 4.42 12.31
C ARG A 173 -2.85 5.58 11.32
N GLY A 174 -2.33 6.74 11.72
CA GLY A 174 -2.36 7.92 10.87
C GLY A 174 -1.59 7.76 9.56
N ARG A 175 -0.47 7.04 9.58
CA ARG A 175 0.29 6.69 8.37
C ARG A 175 -0.46 5.71 7.47
N ALA A 176 -1.09 4.69 8.06
CA ALA A 176 -1.93 3.76 7.31
C ALA A 176 -3.14 4.48 6.69
N GLU A 177 -3.75 5.42 7.40
CA GLU A 177 -4.85 6.26 6.89
C GLU A 177 -4.40 7.14 5.70
N LEU A 178 -3.21 7.74 5.74
CA LEU A 178 -2.64 8.45 4.59
C LEU A 178 -2.48 7.55 3.38
N ALA A 179 -1.89 6.37 3.57
CA ALA A 179 -1.66 5.40 2.50
C ALA A 179 -2.99 4.85 1.92
N LEU A 180 -4.04 4.85 2.73
CA LEU A 180 -5.40 4.53 2.31
C LEU A 180 -6.16 5.73 1.74
N LEU A 181 -5.54 6.88 1.44
CA LEU A 181 -6.20 8.09 0.92
C LEU A 181 -7.21 8.73 1.89
N ASP A 182 -7.03 8.59 3.21
CA ASP A 182 -7.85 9.21 4.25
C ASP A 182 -7.10 10.34 4.99
N PRO A 183 -6.90 11.52 4.35
CA PRO A 183 -6.19 12.63 5.00
C PRO A 183 -6.96 13.18 6.22
N ARG A 184 -8.28 12.99 6.31
CA ARG A 184 -9.05 13.43 7.49
C ARG A 184 -8.81 12.53 8.69
N GLY A 185 -8.84 11.21 8.50
CA GLY A 185 -8.46 10.23 9.52
C GLY A 185 -7.03 10.47 9.97
N ALA A 186 -6.12 10.51 9.02
CA ALA A 186 -4.70 10.69 9.27
C ALA A 186 -4.38 11.93 10.10
N ALA A 187 -4.97 13.08 9.75
CA ALA A 187 -4.76 14.30 10.50
C ALA A 187 -5.15 14.16 11.98
N ARG A 188 -6.28 13.49 12.29
CA ARG A 188 -6.69 13.25 13.69
C ARG A 188 -5.73 12.31 14.41
N SER A 189 -5.34 11.22 13.77
CA SER A 189 -4.49 10.18 14.37
C SER A 189 -3.07 10.69 14.62
N LEU A 190 -2.47 11.40 13.66
CA LEU A 190 -1.10 11.94 13.77
C LEU A 190 -1.03 13.10 14.77
N ASP A 191 -2.03 13.97 14.79
CA ASP A 191 -2.15 15.03 15.78
C ASP A 191 -2.33 14.48 17.20
N ARG A 192 -3.11 13.40 17.37
CA ARG A 192 -3.18 12.66 18.63
C ARG A 192 -1.80 12.08 19.01
N ALA A 193 -1.07 11.50 18.06
CA ALA A 193 0.24 10.92 18.32
C ALA A 193 1.25 11.96 18.85
N LEU A 194 1.25 13.19 18.30
CA LEU A 194 2.13 14.27 18.75
C LEU A 194 1.80 14.84 20.14
N ARG A 195 0.55 14.66 20.61
CA ARG A 195 0.15 15.06 21.97
C ARG A 195 0.47 14.01 23.04
N LEU A 196 0.73 12.77 22.63
CA LEU A 196 0.98 11.67 23.55
C LEU A 196 2.49 11.53 23.77
N ASP A 197 2.89 11.26 25.02
CA ASP A 197 4.29 11.07 25.36
C ASP A 197 4.81 9.73 24.80
N PRO A 198 5.83 9.71 23.93
CA PRO A 198 6.45 8.48 23.50
C PRO A 198 7.25 7.87 24.66
N THR A 199 7.07 6.58 24.92
CA THR A 199 7.87 5.87 25.93
C THR A 199 9.30 5.64 25.41
N PRO A 200 10.35 5.98 26.17
CA PRO A 200 11.74 5.71 25.80
C PRO A 200 11.99 4.21 25.57
N GLY A 201 12.76 3.85 24.53
CA GLY A 201 13.25 2.49 24.30
C GLY A 201 12.37 1.59 23.41
N ARG A 202 11.15 2.01 23.04
CA ARG A 202 10.39 1.42 21.93
C ARG A 202 10.77 2.18 20.67
N ALA A 203 11.08 1.53 19.54
CA ALA A 203 11.51 2.21 18.31
C ALA A 203 10.42 3.20 17.84
N PRO A 204 10.48 4.48 18.26
CA PRO A 204 9.37 5.40 18.08
C PRO A 204 9.48 5.93 16.66
N ILE A 205 8.35 6.16 16.00
CA ILE A 205 8.38 6.99 14.79
C ILE A 205 8.87 8.37 15.24
N PRO A 206 9.96 8.91 14.66
CA PRO A 206 10.48 10.21 15.08
C PRO A 206 9.40 11.29 15.00
N PRO A 207 9.26 12.18 15.99
CA PRO A 207 8.23 13.23 15.97
C PRO A 207 8.24 14.08 14.69
N ASP A 208 9.41 14.33 14.10
CA ASP A 208 9.53 15.08 12.86
C ASP A 208 8.94 14.34 11.65
N GLU A 209 9.04 13.02 11.60
CA GLU A 209 8.36 12.20 10.59
C GLU A 209 6.84 12.29 10.76
N ILE A 210 6.35 12.23 12.00
CA ILE A 210 4.92 12.40 12.30
C ILE A 210 4.44 13.80 11.89
N ARG A 211 5.25 14.85 12.10
CA ARG A 211 4.94 16.22 11.66
C ARG A 211 4.85 16.33 10.14
N LYS A 212 5.78 15.72 9.39
CA LYS A 212 5.73 15.70 7.92
C LYS A 212 4.51 14.96 7.39
N ASP A 213 4.17 13.82 7.98
CA ASP A 213 2.95 13.07 7.65
C ASP A 213 1.68 13.89 7.98
N LEU A 214 1.63 14.56 9.15
CA LEU A 214 0.50 15.41 9.53
C LEU A 214 0.35 16.61 8.58
N ALA A 215 1.46 17.20 8.17
CA ALA A 215 1.47 18.26 7.17
C ALA A 215 0.94 17.76 5.81
N ARG A 216 1.35 16.57 5.35
CA ARG A 216 0.78 15.93 4.14
C ARG A 216 -0.73 15.74 4.25
N ALA A 217 -1.22 15.27 5.41
CA ALA A 217 -2.64 15.12 5.67
C ALA A 217 -3.40 16.45 5.58
N HIS A 218 -2.86 17.51 6.19
CA HIS A 218 -3.46 18.86 6.10
C HIS A 218 -3.44 19.42 4.68
N LEU A 219 -2.32 19.29 3.97
CA LEU A 219 -2.20 19.74 2.59
C LEU A 219 -3.14 18.98 1.64
N GLY A 220 -3.33 17.67 1.84
CA GLY A 220 -4.34 16.88 1.13
C GLY A 220 -5.79 17.33 1.37
N LEU A 221 -6.04 18.10 2.44
CA LEU A 221 -7.32 18.73 2.74
C LEU A 221 -7.38 20.21 2.28
N GLY A 222 -6.35 20.71 1.61
CA GLY A 222 -6.21 22.13 1.25
C GLY A 222 -5.97 23.06 2.45
N ARG A 223 -5.49 22.54 3.58
CA ARG A 223 -5.30 23.27 4.85
C ARG A 223 -3.85 23.69 5.08
N GLY A 224 -3.30 24.49 4.15
CA GLY A 224 -1.94 25.01 4.25
C GLY A 224 -1.69 25.88 5.50
N ASP A 225 -2.75 26.49 6.04
CA ASP A 225 -2.78 27.21 7.31
C ASP A 225 -2.45 26.33 8.52
N LEU A 226 -2.89 25.07 8.51
CA LEU A 226 -2.56 24.09 9.56
C LEU A 226 -1.23 23.38 9.30
N ALA A 227 -0.89 23.13 8.03
CA ALA A 227 0.37 22.47 7.68
C ALA A 227 1.61 23.31 8.03
N GLY A 228 1.56 24.63 7.81
CA GLY A 228 2.68 25.54 8.03
C GLY A 228 3.25 25.51 9.46
N PRO A 229 2.43 25.71 10.51
CA PRO A 229 2.87 25.63 11.91
C PRO A 229 3.48 24.28 12.29
N VAL A 230 2.91 23.17 11.81
CA VAL A 230 3.43 21.82 12.07
C VAL A 230 4.84 21.65 11.51
N LEU A 231 5.09 22.16 10.29
CA LEU A 231 6.39 22.07 9.63
C LEU A 231 7.45 22.99 10.24
N LYS A 232 7.05 24.14 10.81
CA LYS A 232 7.97 25.03 11.54
C LYS A 232 8.56 24.39 12.80
N ALA A 233 7.90 23.37 13.36
CA ALA A 233 8.37 22.64 14.52
C ALA A 233 9.40 21.53 14.20
N VAL A 234 9.73 21.31 12.92
CA VAL A 234 10.84 20.45 12.49
C VAL A 234 12.12 21.29 12.49
N ASP A 235 13.02 21.03 13.44
CA ASP A 235 14.24 21.82 13.67
C ASP A 235 15.47 20.92 13.93
N PRO A 236 16.53 21.00 13.09
CA PRO A 236 16.63 21.81 11.89
C PRO A 236 15.69 21.33 10.77
N PRO A 237 15.19 22.23 9.91
CA PRO A 237 14.33 21.83 8.80
C PRO A 237 15.12 20.99 7.79
N ASP A 238 14.57 19.82 7.44
CA ASP A 238 15.10 18.97 6.38
C ASP A 238 14.58 19.36 4.99
N ALA A 239 15.07 18.65 3.97
CA ALA A 239 14.73 18.91 2.59
C ALA A 239 13.21 18.74 2.31
N GLU A 240 12.60 17.69 2.87
CA GLU A 240 11.19 17.37 2.67
C GLU A 240 10.27 18.35 3.41
N SER A 241 10.58 18.70 4.65
CA SER A 241 9.78 19.65 5.44
C SER A 241 9.74 21.03 4.78
N LEU A 242 10.85 21.47 4.17
CA LEU A 242 10.89 22.69 3.36
C LEU A 242 10.08 22.58 2.07
N TRP A 243 10.07 21.42 1.42
CA TRP A 243 9.25 21.20 0.23
C TRP A 243 7.75 21.27 0.59
N LEU A 244 7.33 20.58 1.64
CA LEU A 244 5.96 20.65 2.17
C LEU A 244 5.59 22.08 2.62
N ALA A 245 6.53 22.83 3.21
CA ALA A 245 6.30 24.21 3.62
C ALA A 245 6.10 25.13 2.40
N GLY A 246 6.76 24.82 1.27
CA GLY A 246 6.49 25.45 -0.01
C GLY A 246 5.04 25.24 -0.47
N ARG A 247 4.51 24.01 -0.35
CA ARG A 247 3.11 23.70 -0.67
C ARG A 247 2.13 24.37 0.28
N ALA A 248 2.45 24.42 1.57
CA ALA A 248 1.66 25.16 2.56
C ALA A 248 1.62 26.67 2.25
N GLY A 249 2.73 27.25 1.79
CA GLY A 249 2.78 28.62 1.28
C GLY A 249 1.92 28.83 0.04
N LEU A 250 2.00 27.92 -0.94
CA LEU A 250 1.19 27.97 -2.16
C LEU A 250 -0.31 27.96 -1.85
N GLN A 251 -0.78 27.06 -0.98
CA GLN A 251 -2.19 26.98 -0.58
C GLN A 251 -2.68 28.24 0.14
N ARG A 252 -1.78 28.97 0.82
CA ARG A 252 -2.09 30.24 1.50
C ARG A 252 -1.94 31.47 0.60
N GLY A 253 -1.48 31.30 -0.65
CA GLY A 253 -1.19 32.40 -1.56
C GLY A 253 0.11 33.17 -1.25
N GLU A 254 0.98 32.63 -0.40
CA GLU A 254 2.26 33.24 -0.02
C GLU A 254 3.36 32.83 -1.01
N ILE A 255 3.25 33.29 -2.26
CA ILE A 255 4.06 32.78 -3.38
C ILE A 255 5.56 32.98 -3.20
N ASP A 256 6.01 34.16 -2.78
CA ASP A 256 7.45 34.42 -2.60
C ASP A 256 8.06 33.53 -1.50
N ALA A 257 7.32 33.34 -0.40
CA ALA A 257 7.73 32.44 0.68
C ALA A 257 7.75 30.98 0.21
N ALA A 258 6.76 30.57 -0.60
CA ALA A 258 6.70 29.23 -1.18
C ALA A 258 7.89 28.95 -2.10
N ILE A 259 8.25 29.91 -2.96
CA ILE A 259 9.40 29.82 -3.88
C ILE A 259 10.70 29.76 -3.09
N SER A 260 10.86 30.59 -2.06
CA SER A 260 12.02 30.57 -1.18
C SER A 260 12.18 29.21 -0.49
N SER A 261 11.10 28.67 0.09
CA SER A 261 11.10 27.36 0.75
C SER A 261 11.49 26.23 -0.21
N ARG A 262 10.91 26.22 -1.41
CA ARG A 262 11.26 25.27 -2.47
C ARG A 262 12.74 25.37 -2.89
N THR A 263 13.26 26.58 -3.01
CA THR A 263 14.67 26.81 -3.40
C THR A 263 15.62 26.24 -2.35
N ARG A 264 15.30 26.45 -1.07
CA ARG A 264 16.05 25.85 0.05
C ARG A 264 15.93 24.33 0.06
N ALA A 265 14.72 23.77 -0.14
CA ALA A 265 14.52 22.32 -0.25
C ALA A 265 15.41 21.70 -1.34
N ARG A 266 15.48 22.32 -2.53
CA ARG A 266 16.37 21.89 -3.62
C ARG A 266 17.84 21.95 -3.22
N SER A 267 18.27 23.00 -2.50
CA SER A 267 19.65 23.11 -2.03
C SER A 267 20.04 22.03 -1.01
N LEU A 268 19.07 21.46 -0.29
CA LEU A 268 19.26 20.33 0.63
C LEU A 268 19.08 18.97 -0.06
N GLY A 269 18.97 18.95 -1.39
CA GLY A 269 18.97 17.71 -2.17
C GLY A 269 17.62 17.02 -2.28
N VAL A 270 16.47 17.72 -2.12
CA VAL A 270 15.18 17.14 -2.56
C VAL A 270 15.29 16.82 -4.05
N PRO A 271 15.19 15.54 -4.47
CA PRO A 271 15.28 15.18 -5.88
C PRO A 271 14.12 15.82 -6.64
N GLU A 272 14.39 16.31 -7.85
CA GLU A 272 13.33 16.59 -8.82
C GLU A 272 12.81 15.25 -9.30
N ASP A 273 11.75 14.77 -8.66
CA ASP A 273 11.04 13.57 -9.07
C ASP A 273 9.78 14.00 -9.85
N PRO A 274 9.73 13.76 -11.18
CA PRO A 274 8.58 14.11 -11.99
C PRO A 274 7.33 13.29 -11.65
N MET A 275 7.46 12.19 -10.91
CA MET A 275 6.33 11.34 -10.47
C MET A 275 5.99 11.51 -9.00
N ARG A 276 6.57 12.51 -8.31
CA ARG A 276 6.23 12.77 -6.91
C ARG A 276 4.74 13.07 -6.78
N VAL A 277 4.06 12.28 -5.95
CA VAL A 277 2.65 12.50 -5.61
C VAL A 277 2.54 13.81 -4.84
N GLU A 278 1.65 14.67 -5.32
CA GLU A 278 1.40 15.98 -4.74
C GLU A 278 0.43 15.88 -3.55
N PRO A 279 0.77 16.40 -2.35
CA PRO A 279 -0.14 16.43 -1.22
C PRO A 279 -1.16 17.54 -1.42
N ALA A 280 -2.22 17.24 -2.17
CA ALA A 280 -3.27 18.17 -2.54
C ALA A 280 -4.64 17.49 -2.49
N PRO A 281 -5.73 18.26 -2.41
CA PRO A 281 -7.06 17.70 -2.64
C PRO A 281 -7.21 17.27 -4.11
N TYR A 282 -7.96 16.20 -4.33
CA TYR A 282 -8.48 15.86 -5.65
C TYR A 282 -9.48 16.93 -6.11
N VAL A 283 -9.58 17.13 -7.42
CA VAL A 283 -10.44 18.18 -8.00
C VAL A 283 -11.37 17.68 -9.10
N GLY A 284 -11.17 16.45 -9.58
CA GLY A 284 -11.95 15.86 -10.67
C GLY A 284 -11.52 16.37 -12.05
N SER A 285 -11.75 15.54 -13.07
CA SER A 285 -11.31 15.79 -14.44
C SER A 285 -12.05 16.96 -15.11
N ASP A 286 -13.25 17.32 -14.63
CA ASP A 286 -13.99 18.52 -15.07
C ASP A 286 -13.17 19.81 -14.95
N ARG A 287 -12.27 19.88 -13.97
CA ARG A 287 -11.44 21.08 -13.76
C ARG A 287 -10.28 21.18 -14.75
N CYS A 288 -9.99 20.11 -15.48
CA CYS A 288 -8.92 20.05 -16.47
C CYS A 288 -9.35 20.58 -17.84
N VAL A 289 -10.65 20.60 -18.15
CA VAL A 289 -11.18 20.93 -19.50
C VAL A 289 -10.88 22.37 -19.91
N ASP A 290 -10.83 23.30 -18.96
CA ASP A 290 -10.61 24.72 -19.23
C ASP A 290 -9.23 24.99 -19.88
N CYS A 291 -8.21 24.22 -19.48
CA CYS A 291 -6.84 24.37 -19.96
C CYS A 291 -6.44 23.27 -20.96
N HIS A 292 -7.05 22.08 -20.88
CA HIS A 292 -6.68 20.89 -21.66
C HIS A 292 -7.87 20.26 -22.42
N PRO A 293 -8.69 21.02 -23.15
CA PRO A 293 -9.97 20.53 -23.69
C PRO A 293 -9.81 19.36 -24.67
N ALA A 294 -8.74 19.35 -25.47
CA ALA A 294 -8.47 18.27 -26.42
C ALA A 294 -8.11 16.96 -25.71
N ILE A 295 -7.20 17.02 -24.73
CA ILE A 295 -6.74 15.84 -23.98
C ILE A 295 -7.89 15.26 -23.16
N VAL A 296 -8.69 16.11 -22.51
CA VAL A 296 -9.86 15.66 -21.75
C VAL A 296 -10.85 14.93 -22.65
N ARG A 297 -11.20 15.51 -23.81
CA ARG A 297 -12.12 14.86 -24.76
C ARG A 297 -11.60 13.48 -25.20
N ASP A 298 -10.31 13.39 -25.55
CA ASP A 298 -9.73 12.14 -26.02
C ASP A 298 -9.73 11.11 -24.86
N GLN A 299 -9.31 11.51 -23.65
CA GLN A 299 -9.23 10.62 -22.48
C GLN A 299 -10.59 10.11 -22.04
N GLN A 300 -11.61 10.97 -22.02
CA GLN A 300 -12.98 10.62 -21.66
C GLN A 300 -13.64 9.67 -22.67
N SER A 301 -13.12 9.62 -23.91
CA SER A 301 -13.55 8.62 -24.90
C SER A 301 -12.86 7.27 -24.78
N SER A 302 -11.78 7.17 -23.99
CA SER A 302 -11.01 5.94 -23.83
C SER A 302 -11.72 4.88 -22.97
N SER A 303 -11.22 3.65 -23.02
CA SER A 303 -11.64 2.55 -22.17
C SER A 303 -11.26 2.78 -20.70
N HIS A 304 -10.18 3.52 -20.41
CA HIS A 304 -9.80 3.88 -19.04
C HIS A 304 -10.89 4.71 -18.35
N ALA A 305 -11.51 5.65 -19.07
CA ALA A 305 -12.61 6.47 -18.55
C ALA A 305 -13.94 5.70 -18.37
N ARG A 306 -13.96 4.40 -18.66
CA ARG A 306 -15.16 3.55 -18.59
C ARG A 306 -14.95 2.29 -17.73
N THR A 307 -13.89 2.23 -16.91
CA THR A 307 -13.60 1.04 -16.10
C THR A 307 -14.51 0.85 -14.90
N PHE A 308 -15.29 1.86 -14.51
CA PHE A 308 -16.22 1.79 -13.40
C PHE A 308 -17.52 2.50 -13.77
N HIS A 309 -18.64 1.97 -13.28
CA HIS A 309 -19.95 2.54 -13.48
C HIS A 309 -20.70 2.50 -12.13
N PRO A 310 -20.69 3.59 -11.35
CA PRO A 310 -21.43 3.67 -10.11
C PRO A 310 -22.93 3.77 -10.38
N ASP A 311 -23.76 3.09 -9.57
CA ASP A 311 -25.23 3.13 -9.67
C ASP A 311 -25.72 3.01 -11.12
N PRO A 312 -25.39 1.89 -11.78
CA PRO A 312 -25.56 1.75 -13.21
C PRO A 312 -27.04 1.84 -13.58
N GLU A 313 -27.36 2.80 -14.43
CA GLU A 313 -28.64 2.82 -15.14
C GLU A 313 -28.79 1.50 -15.93
N PRO A 314 -30.02 1.00 -16.15
CA PRO A 314 -30.26 -0.23 -16.90
C PRO A 314 -29.60 -0.33 -18.29
N GLY A 315 -29.24 0.81 -18.90
CA GLY A 315 -28.56 0.86 -20.20
C GLY A 315 -27.04 0.62 -20.16
N VAL A 316 -26.41 0.56 -18.98
CA VAL A 316 -24.96 0.30 -18.85
C VAL A 316 -24.62 -1.15 -19.24
N LEU A 317 -25.52 -2.08 -18.93
CA LEU A 317 -25.39 -3.50 -19.28
C LEU A 317 -26.47 -3.87 -20.29
N PRO A 318 -26.17 -4.70 -21.30
CA PRO A 318 -27.19 -5.25 -22.17
C PRO A 318 -28.01 -6.30 -21.40
N LEU A 319 -29.19 -5.89 -20.93
CA LEU A 319 -30.10 -6.77 -20.21
C LEU A 319 -30.66 -7.86 -21.14
N PRO A 320 -30.66 -9.14 -20.73
CA PRO A 320 -31.20 -10.22 -21.54
C PRO A 320 -32.74 -10.17 -21.58
N ASP A 321 -33.32 -10.59 -22.71
CA ASP A 321 -34.79 -10.65 -22.91
C ASP A 321 -35.48 -11.71 -22.02
N GLY A 322 -34.71 -12.67 -21.51
CA GLY A 322 -35.19 -13.79 -20.74
C GLY A 322 -34.15 -14.34 -19.79
N PRO A 323 -34.45 -15.47 -19.12
CA PRO A 323 -33.51 -16.10 -18.20
C PRO A 323 -32.27 -16.61 -18.93
N VAL A 324 -31.12 -16.46 -18.29
CA VAL A 324 -29.81 -16.91 -18.78
C VAL A 324 -29.41 -18.16 -17.99
N PRO A 325 -29.33 -19.34 -18.61
CA PRO A 325 -28.79 -20.54 -17.95
C PRO A 325 -27.32 -20.35 -17.55
N ASP A 326 -26.88 -20.95 -16.44
CA ASP A 326 -25.46 -20.94 -16.08
C ASP A 326 -24.64 -21.69 -17.15
N PRO A 327 -23.45 -21.19 -17.55
CA PRO A 327 -22.63 -21.86 -18.55
C PRO A 327 -22.11 -23.26 -18.17
N ILE A 328 -22.07 -23.59 -16.87
CA ILE A 328 -21.60 -24.87 -16.35
C ILE A 328 -22.77 -25.83 -16.10
N ASP A 329 -23.87 -25.33 -15.52
CA ASP A 329 -25.07 -26.12 -15.23
C ASP A 329 -26.35 -25.41 -15.72
N PRO A 330 -26.92 -25.83 -16.86
CA PRO A 330 -28.11 -25.22 -17.43
C PRO A 330 -29.39 -25.33 -16.59
N GLU A 331 -29.43 -26.17 -15.55
CA GLU A 331 -30.55 -26.22 -14.59
C GLU A 331 -30.54 -25.00 -13.64
N ILE A 332 -29.37 -24.37 -13.47
CA ILE A 332 -29.21 -23.12 -12.73
C ILE A 332 -29.56 -21.96 -13.65
N VAL A 333 -30.45 -21.08 -13.20
CA VAL A 333 -31.00 -20.01 -14.05
C VAL A 333 -30.81 -18.65 -13.41
N HIS A 334 -30.27 -17.71 -14.18
CA HIS A 334 -30.08 -16.33 -13.80
C HIS A 334 -31.09 -15.40 -14.49
N ARG A 335 -31.65 -14.45 -13.75
CA ARG A 335 -32.53 -13.40 -14.29
C ARG A 335 -31.93 -12.04 -13.96
N ILE A 336 -31.60 -11.29 -15.01
CA ILE A 336 -30.96 -9.99 -14.91
C ILE A 336 -31.95 -8.97 -15.49
N ARG A 337 -32.48 -8.09 -14.65
CA ARG A 337 -33.60 -7.21 -15.03
C ARG A 337 -33.51 -5.85 -14.39
N ALA A 338 -34.12 -4.86 -15.02
CA ALA A 338 -34.37 -3.57 -14.41
C ALA A 338 -35.58 -3.67 -13.48
N GLU A 339 -35.44 -3.22 -12.24
CA GLU A 339 -36.52 -3.11 -11.26
C GLU A 339 -36.33 -1.87 -10.40
N GLY A 340 -37.34 -1.01 -10.32
CA GLY A 340 -37.30 0.18 -9.47
C GLY A 340 -36.17 1.16 -9.80
N GLY A 341 -35.69 1.19 -11.05
CA GLY A 341 -34.55 2.02 -11.47
C GLY A 341 -33.18 1.41 -11.19
N ALA A 342 -33.11 0.20 -10.62
CA ALA A 342 -31.86 -0.52 -10.41
C ALA A 342 -31.80 -1.80 -11.26
N ILE A 343 -30.61 -2.33 -11.47
CA ILE A 343 -30.42 -3.67 -12.03
C ILE A 343 -30.47 -4.67 -10.87
N VAL A 344 -31.31 -5.69 -11.01
CA VAL A 344 -31.44 -6.81 -10.06
C VAL A 344 -30.95 -8.07 -10.76
N PHE A 345 -30.10 -8.81 -10.06
CA PHE A 345 -29.56 -10.09 -10.46
C PHE A 345 -30.13 -11.16 -9.54
N GLU A 346 -30.94 -12.07 -10.08
CA GLU A 346 -31.56 -13.17 -9.35
C GLU A 346 -31.02 -14.50 -9.88
N THR A 347 -30.73 -15.44 -8.98
CA THR A 347 -30.32 -16.81 -9.31
C THR A 347 -31.28 -17.79 -8.66
N GLU A 348 -31.78 -18.73 -9.46
CA GLU A 348 -32.54 -19.90 -9.02
C GLU A 348 -31.66 -21.14 -9.17
N ALA A 349 -31.35 -21.80 -8.05
CA ALA A 349 -30.43 -22.92 -7.96
C ALA A 349 -30.97 -23.97 -6.99
N GLU A 350 -31.14 -25.21 -7.44
CA GLU A 350 -31.56 -26.34 -6.59
C GLU A 350 -32.85 -26.10 -5.77
N GLY A 351 -33.76 -25.26 -6.29
CA GLY A 351 -35.01 -24.88 -5.62
C GLY A 351 -34.91 -23.67 -4.68
N ASP A 352 -33.69 -23.18 -4.44
CA ASP A 352 -33.43 -21.94 -3.71
C ASP A 352 -33.37 -20.75 -4.67
N ARG A 353 -33.89 -19.60 -4.21
CA ARG A 353 -33.81 -18.32 -4.93
C ARG A 353 -33.03 -17.33 -4.10
N SER A 354 -32.08 -16.68 -4.75
CA SER A 354 -31.23 -15.64 -4.15
C SER A 354 -31.12 -14.47 -5.11
N TRP A 355 -30.95 -13.26 -4.59
CA TRP A 355 -30.81 -12.08 -5.44
C TRP A 355 -29.88 -11.04 -4.84
N ALA A 356 -29.38 -10.17 -5.71
CA ALA A 356 -28.62 -9.00 -5.34
C ALA A 356 -29.05 -7.79 -6.19
N ARG A 357 -29.06 -6.62 -5.57
CA ARG A 357 -29.19 -5.35 -6.29
C ARG A 357 -27.79 -4.90 -6.71
N VAL A 358 -27.61 -4.65 -7.99
CA VAL A 358 -26.31 -4.17 -8.52
C VAL A 358 -26.02 -2.79 -7.92
N LEU A 359 -24.82 -2.65 -7.34
CA LEU A 359 -24.30 -1.40 -6.80
C LEU A 359 -23.45 -0.64 -7.81
N HIS A 360 -22.65 -1.36 -8.59
CA HIS A 360 -21.75 -0.84 -9.59
C HIS A 360 -21.35 -1.93 -10.60
N VAL A 361 -20.81 -1.52 -11.73
CA VAL A 361 -20.20 -2.41 -12.73
C VAL A 361 -18.73 -2.07 -12.90
N LEU A 362 -17.89 -3.10 -12.98
CA LEU A 362 -16.46 -2.99 -13.23
C LEU A 362 -16.15 -3.45 -14.65
N GLY A 363 -15.33 -2.68 -15.36
CA GLY A 363 -14.84 -2.99 -16.70
C GLY A 363 -15.43 -2.09 -17.79
N SER A 364 -14.66 -1.88 -18.86
CA SER A 364 -14.98 -0.93 -19.95
C SER A 364 -15.89 -1.48 -21.04
N GLY A 365 -16.27 -2.76 -20.97
CA GLY A 365 -16.97 -3.46 -22.06
C GLY A 365 -16.06 -4.02 -23.15
N THR A 366 -14.80 -3.58 -23.24
CA THR A 366 -13.85 -4.09 -24.25
C THR A 366 -13.47 -5.55 -24.02
N ARG A 367 -13.36 -5.96 -22.74
CA ARG A 367 -13.03 -7.34 -22.34
C ARG A 367 -14.16 -7.99 -21.57
N GLY A 368 -14.78 -7.24 -20.68
CA GLY A 368 -15.95 -7.67 -19.95
C GLY A 368 -16.46 -6.56 -19.05
N MET A 369 -17.67 -6.75 -18.57
CA MET A 369 -18.34 -5.94 -17.57
C MET A 369 -18.86 -6.85 -16.48
N THR A 370 -18.32 -6.72 -15.27
CA THR A 370 -18.66 -7.53 -14.11
C THR A 370 -19.51 -6.72 -13.16
N PRO A 371 -20.79 -7.08 -12.95
CA PRO A 371 -21.63 -6.40 -11.99
C PRO A 371 -21.28 -6.86 -10.56
N VAL A 372 -21.23 -5.90 -9.64
CA VAL A 372 -21.04 -6.12 -8.21
C VAL A 372 -22.27 -5.61 -7.50
N GLY A 373 -22.90 -6.45 -6.69
CA GLY A 373 -24.17 -6.18 -6.03
C GLY A 373 -24.11 -6.26 -4.51
N VAL A 374 -25.25 -5.98 -3.88
CA VAL A 374 -25.51 -6.29 -2.48
C VAL A 374 -26.65 -7.28 -2.39
N ASP A 375 -26.41 -8.37 -1.69
CA ASP A 375 -27.40 -9.43 -1.45
C ASP A 375 -28.37 -9.07 -0.31
N GLU A 376 -29.33 -9.97 -0.06
CA GLU A 376 -30.34 -9.83 0.99
C GLU A 376 -29.77 -9.72 2.41
N GLN A 377 -28.54 -10.23 2.62
CA GLN A 377 -27.85 -10.17 3.90
C GLN A 377 -26.99 -8.90 4.06
N GLY A 378 -27.00 -8.01 3.05
CA GLY A 378 -26.21 -6.79 3.05
C GLY A 378 -24.73 -7.01 2.70
N ARG A 379 -24.36 -8.20 2.19
CA ARG A 379 -22.99 -8.50 1.77
C ARG A 379 -22.78 -8.00 0.35
N VAL A 380 -21.60 -7.44 0.10
CA VAL A 380 -21.20 -7.07 -1.26
C VAL A 380 -20.72 -8.34 -1.97
N VAL A 381 -21.25 -8.59 -3.17
CA VAL A 381 -21.02 -9.80 -3.95
C VAL A 381 -20.56 -9.44 -5.37
N GLU A 382 -19.45 -10.02 -5.84
CA GLU A 382 -19.14 -10.07 -7.26
C GLU A 382 -20.05 -11.12 -7.90
N LEU A 383 -20.87 -10.72 -8.87
CA LEU A 383 -21.93 -11.60 -9.37
C LEU A 383 -21.39 -12.67 -10.32
N ARG A 384 -22.12 -13.78 -10.38
CA ARG A 384 -21.74 -15.01 -11.10
C ARG A 384 -21.49 -14.82 -12.59
N LEU A 385 -22.24 -13.92 -13.24
CA LEU A 385 -22.09 -13.66 -14.66
C LEU A 385 -21.55 -12.25 -14.94
N SER A 386 -20.59 -12.19 -15.84
CA SER A 386 -20.13 -10.97 -16.51
C SER A 386 -20.68 -10.92 -17.92
N HIS A 387 -20.83 -9.71 -18.45
CA HIS A 387 -21.11 -9.52 -19.87
C HIS A 387 -19.79 -9.32 -20.63
N TYR A 388 -19.45 -10.23 -21.54
CA TYR A 388 -18.25 -10.21 -22.36
C TYR A 388 -18.51 -9.59 -23.75
N GLY A 389 -17.47 -9.01 -24.34
CA GLY A 389 -17.53 -8.41 -25.68
C GLY A 389 -17.64 -9.44 -26.82
N GLU A 390 -17.69 -8.94 -28.06
CA GLU A 390 -17.57 -9.74 -29.31
C GLU A 390 -18.43 -11.01 -29.40
N GLY A 391 -19.76 -10.87 -29.36
CA GLY A 391 -20.67 -11.98 -29.68
C GLY A 391 -20.74 -13.11 -28.65
N VAL A 392 -20.04 -12.98 -27.52
CA VAL A 392 -20.08 -13.92 -26.39
C VAL A 392 -21.33 -13.70 -25.54
N GLY A 393 -21.59 -12.45 -25.15
CA GLY A 393 -22.72 -12.11 -24.28
C GLY A 393 -22.45 -12.44 -22.81
N TRP A 394 -23.45 -12.97 -22.12
CA TRP A 394 -23.35 -13.32 -20.70
C TRP A 394 -22.59 -14.64 -20.51
N GLY A 395 -21.55 -14.60 -19.69
CA GLY A 395 -20.72 -15.77 -19.36
C GLY A 395 -20.26 -15.73 -17.91
N ARG A 396 -19.62 -16.80 -17.46
CA ARG A 396 -19.16 -16.94 -16.08
C ARG A 396 -18.12 -15.86 -15.76
N THR A 397 -18.25 -15.22 -14.61
CA THR A 397 -17.27 -14.24 -14.13
C THR A 397 -15.93 -14.94 -13.92
N THR A 398 -14.88 -14.40 -14.54
CA THR A 398 -13.55 -15.01 -14.48
C THR A 398 -13.08 -15.16 -13.04
N GLY A 399 -12.60 -16.35 -12.68
CA GLY A 399 -12.06 -16.64 -11.35
C GLY A 399 -13.09 -17.19 -10.37
N HIS A 400 -14.38 -17.20 -10.71
CA HIS A 400 -15.38 -17.93 -9.95
C HIS A 400 -15.11 -19.44 -10.02
N PRO A 401 -15.48 -20.25 -9.01
CA PRO A 401 -15.41 -21.72 -9.11
C PRO A 401 -16.33 -22.24 -10.20
N GLU A 402 -16.07 -23.38 -10.84
CA GLU A 402 -17.01 -23.93 -11.83
C GLU A 402 -18.33 -24.33 -11.15
N VAL A 403 -18.22 -25.07 -10.04
CA VAL A 403 -19.35 -25.50 -9.19
C VAL A 403 -19.13 -24.94 -7.77
N PRO A 404 -20.00 -24.04 -7.28
CA PRO A 404 -19.96 -23.54 -5.92
C PRO A 404 -20.32 -24.61 -4.87
N GLU A 405 -19.89 -24.40 -3.61
CA GLU A 405 -20.12 -25.35 -2.52
C GLU A 405 -21.57 -25.37 -1.99
N THR A 406 -22.36 -24.32 -2.24
CA THR A 406 -23.73 -24.18 -1.74
C THR A 406 -24.65 -23.55 -2.79
N PRO A 407 -25.97 -23.84 -2.78
CA PRO A 407 -26.91 -23.27 -3.74
C PRO A 407 -26.90 -21.74 -3.80
N GLY A 408 -26.84 -21.06 -2.65
CA GLY A 408 -26.78 -19.59 -2.60
C GLY A 408 -25.49 -18.99 -3.18
N ALA A 409 -24.40 -19.76 -3.27
CA ALA A 409 -23.14 -19.30 -3.85
C ALA A 409 -23.16 -19.24 -5.39
N TRP A 410 -24.20 -19.77 -6.04
CA TRP A 410 -24.45 -19.57 -7.47
C TRP A 410 -24.83 -18.12 -7.82
N LEU A 411 -25.20 -17.28 -6.84
CA LEU A 411 -25.40 -15.84 -7.07
C LEU A 411 -24.08 -15.11 -7.39
N GLY A 412 -22.98 -15.52 -6.75
CA GLY A 412 -21.68 -14.86 -6.86
C GLY A 412 -20.80 -15.05 -5.64
N LEU A 413 -19.64 -14.39 -5.66
CA LEU A 413 -18.63 -14.45 -4.61
C LEU A 413 -18.75 -13.25 -3.65
N PRO A 414 -18.99 -13.46 -2.34
CA PRO A 414 -18.91 -12.40 -1.36
C PRO A 414 -17.51 -11.79 -1.29
N LEU A 415 -17.43 -10.46 -1.30
CA LEU A 415 -16.18 -9.71 -1.26
C LEU A 415 -15.95 -9.11 0.13
N SER A 416 -14.79 -9.39 0.72
CA SER A 416 -14.30 -8.66 1.90
C SER A 416 -14.04 -7.19 1.59
N ALA A 417 -13.96 -6.34 2.62
CA ALA A 417 -13.64 -4.91 2.44
C ALA A 417 -12.28 -4.69 1.72
N ARG A 418 -11.30 -5.58 1.93
CA ARG A 418 -10.01 -5.54 1.24
C ARG A 418 -10.15 -5.85 -0.24
N GLU A 419 -10.96 -6.85 -0.61
CA GLU A 419 -11.18 -7.22 -2.01
C GLU A 419 -11.96 -6.15 -2.75
N GLN A 420 -13.01 -5.59 -2.14
CA GLN A 420 -13.74 -4.45 -2.69
C GLN A 420 -12.80 -3.27 -2.96
N ARG A 421 -11.93 -2.93 -2.01
CA ARG A 421 -10.90 -1.90 -2.20
C ARG A 421 -9.97 -2.25 -3.36
N ALA A 422 -9.48 -3.48 -3.44
CA ALA A 422 -8.56 -3.90 -4.50
C ALA A 422 -9.19 -3.76 -5.89
N CYS A 423 -10.48 -4.06 -6.05
CA CYS A 423 -11.21 -3.79 -7.29
C CYS A 423 -11.25 -2.29 -7.59
N LEU A 424 -11.68 -1.47 -6.63
CA LEU A 424 -11.83 -0.03 -6.83
C LEU A 424 -10.49 0.71 -7.06
N ASP A 425 -9.39 0.25 -6.45
CA ASP A 425 -8.05 0.84 -6.58
C ASP A 425 -7.49 0.75 -8.02
N CYS A 426 -7.91 -0.28 -8.77
CA CYS A 426 -7.56 -0.45 -10.18
C CYS A 426 -8.59 0.14 -11.14
N HIS A 427 -9.85 0.29 -10.72
CA HIS A 427 -10.95 0.68 -11.60
C HIS A 427 -11.38 2.15 -11.45
N THR A 428 -10.82 2.88 -10.49
CA THR A 428 -11.20 4.27 -10.18
C THR A 428 -9.98 5.15 -9.92
N THR A 429 -10.14 6.46 -10.07
CA THR A 429 -9.13 7.45 -9.66
C THR A 429 -8.85 7.42 -8.15
N ASN A 430 -9.90 7.31 -7.34
CA ASN A 430 -9.81 7.30 -5.89
C ASN A 430 -10.84 6.31 -5.32
N PHE A 431 -10.34 5.17 -4.85
CA PHE A 431 -11.18 4.09 -4.37
C PHE A 431 -12.05 4.49 -3.15
N ARG A 432 -11.59 5.45 -2.33
CA ARG A 432 -12.36 5.91 -1.17
C ARG A 432 -13.54 6.76 -1.58
N GLU A 433 -13.34 7.68 -2.51
CA GLU A 433 -14.44 8.51 -3.03
C GLU A 433 -15.47 7.65 -3.76
N ALA A 434 -15.01 6.65 -4.53
CA ALA A 434 -15.86 5.67 -5.18
C ALA A 434 -16.68 4.84 -4.17
N GLY A 435 -16.02 4.28 -3.15
CA GLY A 435 -16.68 3.47 -2.12
C GLY A 435 -17.62 4.28 -1.22
N ALA A 436 -17.24 5.52 -0.88
CA ALA A 436 -18.08 6.43 -0.09
C ALA A 436 -19.17 7.12 -0.91
N ARG A 437 -19.14 6.98 -2.25
CA ARG A 437 -20.03 7.67 -3.20
C ARG A 437 -20.06 9.18 -2.99
N ALA A 438 -18.89 9.76 -2.73
CA ALA A 438 -18.76 11.17 -2.43
C ALA A 438 -17.36 11.67 -2.77
N GLY A 439 -17.31 12.83 -3.44
CA GLY A 439 -16.06 13.50 -3.78
C GLY A 439 -16.00 13.86 -5.27
N PRO A 440 -15.06 14.73 -5.65
CA PRO A 440 -14.96 15.25 -7.00
C PRO A 440 -14.55 14.19 -8.04
N THR A 441 -13.78 13.16 -7.68
CA THR A 441 -13.35 12.14 -8.66
C THR A 441 -14.44 11.11 -8.93
N LEU A 442 -15.55 11.13 -8.18
CA LEU A 442 -16.70 10.29 -8.49
C LEU A 442 -17.33 10.66 -9.84
N ALA A 443 -17.28 11.96 -10.21
CA ALA A 443 -17.76 12.45 -11.50
C ALA A 443 -16.96 11.85 -12.68
N ASP A 444 -15.68 11.56 -12.47
CA ASP A 444 -14.85 10.87 -13.47
C ASP A 444 -15.33 9.43 -13.71
N GLY A 445 -16.09 8.86 -12.75
CA GLY A 445 -16.73 7.55 -12.85
C GLY A 445 -15.78 6.35 -13.01
N ALA A 446 -14.48 6.56 -13.20
CA ALA A 446 -13.51 5.53 -13.60
C ALA A 446 -12.07 6.03 -13.41
N ILE A 447 -11.14 5.58 -14.25
CA ILE A 447 -9.76 6.09 -14.29
C ILE A 447 -9.76 7.44 -15.01
N GLY A 448 -9.65 8.52 -14.24
CA GLY A 448 -9.55 9.91 -14.70
C GLY A 448 -8.12 10.46 -14.66
N CYS A 449 -7.97 11.77 -14.95
CA CYS A 449 -6.66 12.41 -15.08
C CYS A 449 -5.79 12.25 -13.82
N GLU A 450 -6.39 12.41 -12.64
CA GLU A 450 -5.68 12.39 -11.36
C GLU A 450 -5.22 10.98 -10.95
N ARG A 451 -5.63 9.91 -11.64
CA ARG A 451 -5.10 8.56 -11.39
C ARG A 451 -3.64 8.43 -11.80
N CYS A 452 -3.28 9.09 -12.90
CA CYS A 452 -1.93 9.05 -13.47
C CYS A 452 -1.09 10.27 -13.04
N HIS A 453 -1.75 11.41 -12.86
CA HIS A 453 -1.10 12.68 -12.52
C HIS A 453 -1.08 13.00 -11.02
N GLY A 454 -1.83 12.25 -10.21
CA GLY A 454 -2.07 12.56 -8.80
C GLY A 454 -3.04 13.73 -8.59
N PRO A 455 -3.31 14.10 -7.33
CA PRO A 455 -4.23 15.18 -6.99
C PRO A 455 -3.76 16.53 -7.53
N ALA A 456 -4.64 17.24 -8.24
CA ALA A 456 -4.32 18.47 -8.96
C ALA A 456 -4.68 19.76 -8.19
N GLY A 457 -5.13 19.68 -6.93
CA GLY A 457 -5.48 20.87 -6.15
C GLY A 457 -4.38 21.94 -6.08
N ASN A 458 -3.12 21.54 -5.82
CA ASN A 458 -1.98 22.46 -5.83
C ASN A 458 -1.59 22.87 -7.25
N HIS A 459 -1.83 22.02 -8.26
CA HIS A 459 -1.58 22.33 -9.66
C HIS A 459 -2.41 23.52 -10.14
N LEU A 460 -3.72 23.49 -9.87
CA LEU A 460 -4.61 24.60 -10.22
C LEU A 460 -4.14 25.91 -9.57
N MET A 461 -3.72 25.86 -8.30
CA MET A 461 -3.20 27.03 -7.59
C MET A 461 -1.86 27.51 -8.15
N ALA A 462 -0.99 26.58 -8.55
CA ALA A 462 0.32 26.88 -9.12
C ALA A 462 0.20 27.60 -10.46
N VAL A 463 -0.65 27.10 -11.36
CA VAL A 463 -0.91 27.72 -12.66
C VAL A 463 -1.53 29.11 -12.49
N ASP A 464 -2.58 29.22 -11.68
CA ASP A 464 -3.30 30.46 -11.39
C ASP A 464 -2.38 31.57 -10.85
N ARG A 465 -1.42 31.20 -10.00
CA ARG A 465 -0.53 32.14 -9.30
C ARG A 465 0.87 32.26 -9.92
N GLY A 466 1.11 31.63 -11.07
CA GLY A 466 2.42 31.65 -11.72
C GLY A 466 3.55 31.02 -10.90
N PHE A 467 3.24 30.01 -10.09
CA PHE A 467 4.25 29.29 -9.31
C PHE A 467 5.18 28.47 -10.24
N PRO A 468 6.52 28.54 -10.10
CA PRO A 468 7.44 27.94 -11.07
C PRO A 468 7.37 26.41 -11.20
N ASP A 469 6.88 25.74 -10.16
CA ASP A 469 6.66 24.30 -10.14
C ASP A 469 5.19 24.01 -10.40
N PRO A 470 4.83 23.24 -11.44
CA PRO A 470 3.44 22.98 -11.76
C PRO A 470 2.74 22.13 -10.69
N ALA A 471 3.43 21.57 -9.69
CA ALA A 471 2.81 20.86 -8.56
C ALA A 471 1.83 19.75 -9.00
N ILE A 472 2.26 18.95 -9.98
CA ILE A 472 1.55 17.78 -10.49
C ILE A 472 2.55 16.77 -11.05
N ALA A 473 2.22 15.48 -11.03
CA ALA A 473 3.07 14.48 -11.66
C ALA A 473 3.08 14.65 -13.18
N ARG A 474 4.23 14.37 -13.79
CA ARG A 474 4.52 14.58 -15.22
C ARG A 474 5.16 13.32 -15.80
N PRO A 475 4.38 12.26 -16.12
CA PRO A 475 4.90 11.01 -16.68
C PRO A 475 5.76 11.19 -17.94
N ARG A 476 5.49 12.23 -18.73
CA ARG A 476 6.32 12.58 -19.91
C ARG A 476 7.79 12.86 -19.54
N LEU A 477 8.09 13.33 -18.34
CA LEU A 477 9.45 13.63 -17.87
C LEU A 477 10.06 12.51 -17.03
N ALA A 478 9.27 11.48 -16.69
CA ALA A 478 9.69 10.37 -15.85
C ALA A 478 10.63 9.40 -16.56
N THR A 479 11.39 8.63 -15.80
CA THR A 479 12.17 7.52 -16.35
C THR A 479 11.25 6.41 -16.88
N ALA A 480 11.75 5.57 -17.79
CA ALA A 480 10.98 4.44 -18.32
C ALA A 480 10.45 3.52 -17.20
N GLY A 481 11.29 3.23 -16.19
CA GLY A 481 10.89 2.43 -15.03
C GLY A 481 9.76 3.07 -14.20
N GLN A 482 9.76 4.39 -14.04
CA GLN A 482 8.68 5.10 -13.36
C GLN A 482 7.36 5.06 -14.14
N VAL A 483 7.40 5.19 -15.47
CA VAL A 483 6.20 5.08 -16.32
C VAL A 483 5.65 3.66 -16.29
N VAL A 484 6.52 2.65 -16.42
CA VAL A 484 6.10 1.24 -16.31
C VAL A 484 5.54 0.93 -14.92
N GLY A 485 6.14 1.49 -13.86
CA GLY A 485 5.61 1.39 -12.50
C GLY A 485 4.20 1.97 -12.39
N LEU A 486 3.97 3.16 -12.95
CA LEU A 486 2.66 3.82 -12.95
C LEU A 486 1.58 2.97 -13.63
N CYS A 487 1.84 2.50 -14.86
CA CYS A 487 0.91 1.60 -15.57
C CYS A 487 0.75 0.27 -14.81
N GLY A 488 1.84 -0.16 -14.17
CA GLY A 488 1.92 -1.32 -13.32
C GLY A 488 1.11 -1.20 -12.04
N ASP A 489 0.62 -0.04 -11.61
CA ASP A 489 -0.28 0.01 -10.44
C ASP A 489 -1.54 -0.84 -10.66
N CYS A 490 -2.03 -0.89 -11.90
CA CYS A 490 -3.22 -1.64 -12.32
C CYS A 490 -2.88 -2.84 -13.22
N HIS A 491 -1.92 -2.72 -14.15
CA HIS A 491 -1.57 -3.77 -15.13
C HIS A 491 -0.53 -4.77 -14.60
N ARG A 492 -0.74 -5.26 -13.38
CA ARG A 492 0.17 -6.17 -12.66
C ARG A 492 -0.57 -7.32 -11.98
N PRO A 493 0.14 -8.39 -11.56
CA PRO A 493 -0.43 -9.35 -10.65
C PRO A 493 -0.82 -8.73 -9.30
N PRO A 494 -1.79 -9.35 -8.58
CA PRO A 494 -2.09 -9.00 -7.19
C PRO A 494 -0.81 -8.94 -6.35
N SER A 495 -0.77 -8.01 -5.39
CA SER A 495 0.44 -7.51 -4.69
C SER A 495 1.30 -8.53 -3.95
N ASP A 496 0.87 -9.80 -3.88
CA ASP A 496 1.54 -10.87 -3.13
C ASP A 496 1.84 -12.11 -4.02
N ALA A 497 1.44 -12.10 -5.30
CA ALA A 497 1.62 -13.23 -6.20
C ALA A 497 2.94 -13.11 -7.00
N PRO A 498 3.78 -14.17 -7.05
CA PRO A 498 4.95 -14.16 -7.92
C PRO A 498 4.50 -13.98 -9.36
N LEU A 499 5.23 -13.15 -10.11
CA LEU A 499 4.93 -12.94 -11.53
C LEU A 499 5.13 -14.28 -12.28
N PRO A 500 4.10 -14.84 -12.92
CA PRO A 500 4.21 -16.14 -13.59
C PRO A 500 5.29 -16.13 -14.67
N GLU A 501 5.81 -17.30 -15.04
CA GLU A 501 6.67 -17.43 -16.22
C GLU A 501 5.93 -16.92 -17.47
N SER A 502 6.66 -16.37 -18.44
CA SER A 502 6.04 -15.75 -19.61
C SER A 502 5.35 -16.75 -20.53
N SER A 503 5.68 -18.04 -20.41
CA SER A 503 5.00 -19.16 -21.06
C SER A 503 3.62 -19.45 -20.46
N HIS A 504 3.36 -19.00 -19.23
CA HIS A 504 2.12 -19.29 -18.53
C HIS A 504 0.98 -18.40 -19.05
N PRO A 505 -0.21 -18.94 -19.39
CA PRO A 505 -1.33 -18.16 -19.94
C PRO A 505 -1.82 -17.01 -19.05
N SER A 506 -1.54 -17.04 -17.74
CA SER A 506 -1.90 -15.93 -16.85
C SER A 506 -0.92 -14.75 -16.90
N ALA A 507 0.29 -14.91 -17.45
CA ALA A 507 1.28 -13.84 -17.51
C ALA A 507 0.87 -12.73 -18.50
N VAL A 508 0.29 -13.10 -19.64
CA VAL A 508 -0.02 -12.20 -20.76
C VAL A 508 -0.98 -11.06 -20.38
N ARG A 509 -1.81 -11.25 -19.34
CA ARG A 509 -2.74 -10.21 -18.86
C ARG A 509 -2.06 -9.10 -18.04
N PHE A 510 -0.81 -9.29 -17.62
CA PHE A 510 -0.06 -8.36 -16.78
C PHE A 510 1.00 -7.63 -17.60
N GLN A 511 0.54 -6.74 -18.49
CA GLN A 511 1.37 -6.16 -19.55
C GLN A 511 2.60 -5.46 -18.98
N ALA A 512 2.43 -4.56 -18.01
CA ALA A 512 3.54 -3.83 -17.40
C ALA A 512 4.55 -4.75 -16.72
N ALA A 513 4.07 -5.79 -16.03
CA ALA A 513 4.92 -6.72 -15.29
C ALA A 513 5.71 -7.66 -16.23
N THR A 514 5.13 -8.06 -17.36
CA THR A 514 5.84 -8.86 -18.38
C THR A 514 6.76 -8.01 -19.27
N PHE A 515 6.40 -6.74 -19.52
CA PHE A 515 7.14 -5.84 -20.41
C PHE A 515 8.59 -5.64 -19.99
N VAL A 516 8.86 -5.53 -18.69
CA VAL A 516 10.22 -5.33 -18.16
C VAL A 516 11.17 -6.50 -18.45
N ARG A 517 10.64 -7.67 -18.85
CA ARG A 517 11.45 -8.83 -19.26
C ARG A 517 11.99 -8.72 -20.68
N SER A 518 11.39 -7.83 -21.49
CA SER A 518 11.75 -7.65 -22.90
C SER A 518 13.21 -7.17 -23.04
N PRO A 519 14.02 -7.75 -23.94
CA PRO A 519 15.38 -7.29 -24.19
C PRO A 519 15.44 -5.81 -24.56
N CYS A 520 14.43 -5.29 -25.27
CA CYS A 520 14.32 -3.88 -25.64
C CYS A 520 14.25 -2.96 -24.42
N PHE A 521 13.58 -3.37 -23.33
CA PHE A 521 13.55 -2.61 -22.08
C PHE A 521 14.80 -2.88 -21.24
N ALA A 522 15.13 -4.16 -21.02
CA ALA A 522 16.22 -4.57 -20.12
C ALA A 522 17.62 -4.15 -20.61
N ARG A 523 17.81 -3.97 -21.92
CA ARG A 523 19.08 -3.57 -22.54
C ARG A 523 19.08 -2.13 -23.04
N ALA A 524 17.94 -1.43 -22.99
CA ALA A 524 17.92 -0.02 -23.33
C ALA A 524 18.86 0.74 -22.38
N PRO A 525 19.70 1.66 -22.91
CA PRO A 525 20.43 2.57 -22.03
C PRO A 525 19.41 3.39 -21.24
N ALA A 526 19.75 3.82 -20.02
CA ALA A 526 18.84 4.60 -19.18
C ALA A 526 18.36 5.92 -19.85
N SER A 527 19.10 6.41 -20.85
CA SER A 527 18.73 7.57 -21.68
C SER A 527 17.69 7.25 -22.76
N ALA A 528 17.55 5.99 -23.18
CA ALA A 528 16.52 5.56 -24.10
C ALA A 528 15.21 5.40 -23.33
N LYS A 529 14.32 6.38 -23.48
CA LYS A 529 13.01 6.41 -22.85
C LYS A 529 12.03 5.46 -23.56
N PHE A 530 12.27 4.15 -23.44
CA PHE A 530 11.41 3.10 -24.01
C PHE A 530 10.52 2.49 -22.93
N ASP A 531 9.23 2.78 -22.97
CA ASP A 531 8.23 2.45 -21.95
C ASP A 531 6.84 2.24 -22.59
N CYS A 532 5.81 2.07 -21.76
CA CYS A 532 4.44 1.83 -22.23
C CYS A 532 3.93 2.95 -23.18
N VAL A 533 4.35 4.20 -22.95
CA VAL A 533 3.89 5.34 -23.76
C VAL A 533 4.72 5.57 -25.01
N SER A 534 5.71 4.72 -25.27
CA SER A 534 6.41 4.68 -26.56
C SER A 534 5.54 4.10 -27.68
N CYS A 535 4.58 3.23 -27.33
CA CYS A 535 3.70 2.56 -28.30
C CYS A 535 2.27 3.10 -28.29
N HIS A 536 1.75 3.52 -27.13
CA HIS A 536 0.36 3.95 -26.99
C HIS A 536 0.26 5.29 -26.25
N ASP A 537 -0.72 6.10 -26.62
CA ASP A 537 -1.09 7.29 -25.87
C ASP A 537 -2.14 6.92 -24.81
N PRO A 538 -1.85 7.05 -23.50
CA PRO A 538 -2.76 6.62 -22.43
C PRO A 538 -4.06 7.45 -22.36
N HIS A 539 -4.13 8.57 -23.09
CA HIS A 539 -5.34 9.40 -23.20
C HIS A 539 -6.29 8.93 -24.31
N ARG A 540 -6.06 7.80 -24.96
CA ARG A 540 -6.97 7.23 -25.95
C ARG A 540 -6.90 5.72 -25.93
N ASP A 541 -7.82 5.06 -26.63
CA ASP A 541 -7.73 3.62 -26.84
C ASP A 541 -6.50 3.28 -27.70
N ALA A 542 -5.92 2.12 -27.44
CA ALA A 542 -4.76 1.62 -28.19
C ALA A 542 -5.09 1.46 -29.68
N GLU A 543 -4.13 1.80 -30.54
CA GLU A 543 -4.25 1.60 -31.99
C GLU A 543 -4.43 0.10 -32.33
N HIS A 544 -5.18 -0.20 -33.39
CA HIS A 544 -5.38 -1.58 -33.83
C HIS A 544 -4.55 -1.95 -35.06
N GLU A 545 -4.03 -0.94 -35.76
CA GLU A 545 -3.26 -1.12 -36.99
C GLU A 545 -1.83 -1.62 -36.68
N PRO A 546 -1.44 -2.84 -37.15
CA PRO A 546 -0.11 -3.40 -36.90
C PRO A 546 1.03 -2.47 -37.31
N ARG A 547 0.84 -1.74 -38.41
CA ARG A 547 1.83 -0.81 -38.97
C ARG A 547 2.28 0.25 -37.96
N HIS A 548 1.38 0.76 -37.13
CA HIS A 548 1.71 1.75 -36.10
C HIS A 548 2.78 1.21 -35.14
N TYR A 549 2.65 -0.04 -34.69
CA TYR A 549 3.61 -0.68 -33.79
C TYR A 549 4.90 -1.09 -34.50
N GLU A 550 4.80 -1.54 -35.75
CA GLU A 550 5.97 -1.88 -36.57
C GLU A 550 6.88 -0.67 -36.78
N GLU A 551 6.31 0.52 -37.01
CA GLU A 551 7.08 1.76 -37.13
C GLU A 551 7.89 2.06 -35.85
N VAL A 552 7.35 1.76 -34.67
CA VAL A 552 8.09 1.86 -33.39
C VAL A 552 9.21 0.83 -33.32
N CYS A 553 8.98 -0.43 -33.72
CA CYS A 553 10.04 -1.44 -33.74
C CYS A 553 11.18 -1.05 -34.71
N LEU A 554 10.83 -0.56 -35.89
CA LEU A 554 11.75 -0.21 -36.96
C LEU A 554 12.59 1.04 -36.65
N SER A 555 12.18 1.88 -35.69
CA SER A 555 13.01 3.01 -35.24
C SER A 555 14.32 2.58 -34.56
N CYS A 556 14.37 1.34 -34.04
CA CYS A 556 15.55 0.76 -33.41
C CYS A 556 16.05 -0.52 -34.13
N HIS A 557 15.20 -1.18 -34.90
CA HIS A 557 15.53 -2.36 -35.71
C HIS A 557 15.41 -2.05 -37.21
N PRO A 558 16.19 -1.12 -37.77
CA PRO A 558 16.04 -0.72 -39.16
C PRO A 558 16.34 -1.89 -40.11
N GLY A 559 15.50 -2.04 -41.13
CA GLY A 559 15.77 -2.98 -42.22
C GLY A 559 17.03 -2.61 -43.01
N PRO A 560 17.54 -3.53 -43.84
CA PRO A 560 18.83 -3.38 -44.54
C PRO A 560 18.92 -2.14 -45.44
N ALA A 561 17.80 -1.60 -45.92
CA ALA A 561 17.75 -0.40 -46.75
C ALA A 561 18.00 0.92 -45.96
N VAL A 562 17.67 0.97 -44.67
CA VAL A 562 17.77 2.18 -43.83
C VAL A 562 19.10 2.21 -43.05
N ALA A 563 19.64 1.03 -42.72
CA ALA A 563 20.96 0.89 -42.10
C ALA A 563 22.12 1.38 -43.00
N ALA A 564 21.90 1.51 -44.31
CA ALA A 564 22.91 1.87 -45.29
C ALA A 564 23.15 3.40 -45.45
N THR A 565 22.27 4.25 -44.91
CA THR A 565 22.27 5.70 -45.22
C THR A 565 22.55 6.64 -44.02
N GLY A 566 22.85 6.10 -42.83
CA GLY A 566 23.13 6.89 -41.63
C GLY A 566 24.45 6.49 -40.93
N PRO A 567 25.07 7.38 -40.13
CA PRO A 567 26.22 7.00 -39.31
C PRO A 567 25.81 5.89 -38.34
N PRO A 568 26.67 4.87 -38.11
CA PRO A 568 26.35 3.78 -37.19
C PRO A 568 26.15 4.34 -35.79
N SER A 569 24.92 4.25 -35.27
CA SER A 569 24.64 4.51 -33.86
C SER A 569 24.82 3.21 -33.07
N GLU A 570 25.04 3.30 -31.76
CA GLU A 570 25.10 2.10 -30.92
C GLU A 570 23.82 1.23 -31.00
N ALA A 571 22.71 1.78 -31.52
CA ALA A 571 21.44 1.08 -31.74
C ALA A 571 21.44 0.14 -32.98
N THR A 572 22.43 0.22 -33.88
CA THR A 572 22.43 -0.58 -35.13
C THR A 572 23.12 -1.95 -35.03
N ARG A 573 23.26 -2.53 -33.84
CA ARG A 573 23.92 -3.86 -33.65
C ARG A 573 22.95 -5.05 -33.73
N SER A 574 21.66 -4.83 -33.93
CA SER A 574 20.70 -5.92 -34.10
C SER A 574 20.77 -6.47 -35.52
N ALA A 575 21.00 -7.78 -35.66
CA ALA A 575 20.88 -8.44 -36.97
C ALA A 575 19.48 -8.18 -37.54
N PRO A 576 19.35 -7.88 -38.85
CA PRO A 576 18.05 -7.68 -39.47
C PRO A 576 17.19 -8.94 -39.30
N CYS A 577 15.88 -8.75 -39.13
CA CYS A 577 14.94 -9.87 -38.97
C CYS A 577 15.09 -10.86 -40.15
N PRO A 578 15.31 -12.16 -39.88
CA PRO A 578 15.51 -13.16 -40.93
C PRO A 578 14.22 -13.51 -41.68
N ILE A 579 13.05 -13.24 -41.10
CA ILE A 579 11.74 -13.55 -41.69
C ILE A 579 11.27 -12.40 -42.58
N ASN A 580 11.12 -11.20 -42.01
CA ASN A 580 10.79 -9.99 -42.75
C ASN A 580 11.30 -8.75 -41.98
N PRO A 581 12.23 -7.96 -42.56
CA PRO A 581 12.84 -6.83 -41.88
C PRO A 581 12.01 -5.54 -41.91
N SER A 582 10.75 -5.59 -42.36
CA SER A 582 9.92 -4.39 -42.58
C SER A 582 8.46 -4.49 -42.15
N ARG A 583 7.93 -5.70 -41.91
CA ARG A 583 6.53 -5.95 -41.53
C ARG A 583 6.37 -7.31 -40.86
N GLY A 584 5.24 -7.56 -40.21
CA GLY A 584 4.91 -8.80 -39.49
C GLY A 584 5.67 -8.94 -38.18
N CYS A 585 6.18 -7.84 -37.60
CA CYS A 585 7.03 -7.91 -36.41
C CYS A 585 6.24 -8.42 -35.20
N ILE A 586 5.03 -7.91 -35.00
CA ILE A 586 4.22 -8.20 -33.81
C ILE A 586 3.65 -9.63 -33.82
N ASP A 587 3.49 -10.24 -34.99
CA ASP A 587 2.98 -11.61 -35.11
C ASP A 587 3.90 -12.63 -34.42
N CYS A 588 5.22 -12.42 -34.53
CA CYS A 588 6.21 -13.27 -33.89
C CYS A 588 6.72 -12.71 -32.56
N HIS A 589 6.81 -11.38 -32.41
CA HIS A 589 7.46 -10.78 -31.24
C HIS A 589 6.49 -10.38 -30.12
N MET A 590 5.23 -10.15 -30.45
CA MET A 590 4.16 -9.76 -29.53
C MET A 590 2.84 -10.48 -29.87
N PRO A 591 2.84 -11.82 -30.03
CA PRO A 591 1.65 -12.53 -30.48
C PRO A 591 0.48 -12.33 -29.52
N ARG A 592 -0.74 -12.32 -30.06
CA ARG A 592 -1.94 -12.51 -29.24
C ARG A 592 -1.94 -13.93 -28.67
N ARG A 593 -2.26 -14.05 -27.40
CA ARG A 593 -2.34 -15.34 -26.69
C ARG A 593 -3.67 -15.40 -25.92
N PRO A 594 -4.29 -16.59 -25.86
CA PRO A 594 -5.39 -16.81 -24.93
C PRO A 594 -4.89 -16.60 -23.50
N SER A 595 -5.76 -16.08 -22.63
CA SER A 595 -5.48 -15.93 -21.20
C SER A 595 -6.26 -16.94 -20.36
N VAL A 596 -5.97 -16.96 -19.06
CA VAL A 596 -6.83 -17.63 -18.06
C VAL A 596 -8.17 -16.93 -17.87
N MET A 597 -8.29 -15.70 -18.35
CA MET A 597 -9.56 -14.99 -18.41
C MET A 597 -10.37 -15.54 -19.59
N GLU A 598 -11.51 -16.19 -19.28
CA GLU A 598 -12.40 -16.75 -20.29
C GLU A 598 -12.78 -15.70 -21.32
N HIS A 599 -12.95 -16.13 -22.57
CA HIS A 599 -13.41 -15.27 -23.67
C HIS A 599 -12.50 -14.06 -23.98
N THR A 600 -11.23 -14.07 -23.55
CA THR A 600 -10.32 -12.96 -23.80
C THR A 600 -8.94 -13.41 -24.29
N GLU A 601 -8.37 -12.61 -25.20
CA GLU A 601 -7.00 -12.75 -25.69
C GLU A 601 -6.19 -11.48 -25.47
N PHE A 602 -4.93 -11.60 -25.08
CA PHE A 602 -4.06 -10.45 -24.87
C PHE A 602 -2.82 -10.55 -25.74
N THR A 603 -2.32 -9.39 -26.18
CA THR A 603 -1.01 -9.27 -26.81
C THR A 603 0.08 -9.55 -25.77
N ASP A 604 1.04 -10.44 -26.08
CA ASP A 604 2.21 -10.67 -25.22
C ASP A 604 3.11 -9.44 -25.21
N HIS A 605 3.22 -8.79 -24.06
CA HIS A 605 4.06 -7.62 -23.87
C HIS A 605 5.49 -7.98 -23.43
N HIS A 606 5.82 -9.26 -23.22
CA HIS A 606 7.21 -9.70 -23.16
C HIS A 606 7.75 -9.87 -24.59
N ILE A 607 8.20 -8.75 -25.16
CA ILE A 607 8.65 -8.61 -26.54
C ILE A 607 9.93 -9.41 -26.75
N ARG A 608 9.86 -10.48 -27.54
CA ARG A 608 10.99 -11.37 -27.86
C ARG A 608 10.67 -12.22 -29.08
N ALA A 609 11.68 -12.71 -29.79
CA ALA A 609 11.44 -13.78 -30.76
C ALA A 609 10.90 -15.00 -30.01
N GLN A 610 9.69 -15.43 -30.34
CA GLN A 610 9.06 -16.60 -29.73
C GLN A 610 9.60 -17.86 -30.40
N PRO A 611 9.87 -18.94 -29.65
CA PRO A 611 10.12 -20.24 -30.26
C PRO A 611 8.85 -20.72 -30.99
N ASP A 612 9.04 -21.36 -32.14
CA ASP A 612 7.97 -21.98 -32.94
C ASP A 612 7.17 -23.03 -32.13
#